data_AF-A0A068X4L2-F1
#
_entry.id   AF-A0A068X4L2-F1
#
_cell.length_a   1.000
_cell.length_b   1.000
_cell.length_c   1.000
_cell.angle_alpha   90.00
_cell.angle_beta   90.00
_cell.angle_gamma   90.00
#
_symmetry.space_group_name_H-M   'P 1'
#
loop_
_entity.id
_entity.type
_entity.pdbx_description
1 polymer ?
#
loop_
_entity_poly.entity_id
_entity_poly.type
_entity_poly.pdbx_seq_one_letter_code
_entity_poly.pdbx_strand_id
1 'polypeptide(L)'
;MLARDLLHPTLAEEKRKCKLKRLVPSPNSYFMDVKCADCMKIQVVFSHAQTPVVCPGCDRILCTPTGGKAKLTFGCKFRIKNR
;
A
#
# COMPACT_ATOMS: atom_id res chain seq x y z
N MET A 1 28.08 -27.21 3.48
CA MET A 1 26.85 -26.41 3.37
C MET A 1 26.57 -25.86 4.76
N LEU A 2 26.66 -24.54 4.97
CA LEU A 2 26.36 -23.95 6.28
C LEU A 2 24.87 -24.18 6.61
N ALA A 3 24.58 -24.54 7.85
CA ALA A 3 23.20 -24.70 8.32
C ALA A 3 22.45 -23.36 8.19
N ARG A 4 21.22 -23.39 7.69
CA ARG A 4 20.35 -22.21 7.63
C ARG A 4 19.69 -22.01 9.00
N ASP A 5 19.76 -20.79 9.53
CA ASP A 5 18.99 -20.41 10.71
C ASP A 5 17.52 -20.22 10.32
N LEU A 6 16.66 -21.11 10.81
CA LEU A 6 15.21 -21.07 10.55
C LEU A 6 14.45 -20.16 11.53
N LEU A 7 15.04 -19.89 12.69
CA LEU A 7 14.40 -19.11 13.76
C LEU A 7 14.63 -17.61 13.57
N HIS A 8 15.76 -17.22 12.98
CA HIS A 8 16.12 -15.82 12.74
C HIS A 8 16.43 -15.56 11.25
N PRO A 9 15.43 -15.69 10.35
CA PRO A 9 15.62 -15.36 8.95
C PRO A 9 15.92 -13.87 8.77
N THR A 10 16.66 -13.52 7.71
CA THR A 10 16.91 -12.11 7.40
C THR A 10 15.64 -11.44 6.88
N LEU A 11 15.52 -10.12 7.08
CA LEU A 11 14.38 -9.33 6.58
C LEU A 11 14.21 -9.44 5.05
N ALA A 12 15.31 -9.60 4.31
CA ALA A 12 15.28 -9.77 2.86
C ALA A 12 14.66 -11.11 2.45
N GLU A 13 14.99 -12.19 3.16
CA GLU A 13 14.43 -13.51 2.93
C GLU A 13 12.94 -13.57 3.26
N GLU A 14 12.53 -12.95 4.37
CA GLU A 14 11.11 -12.88 4.73
C GLU A 14 10.26 -12.09 3.75
N LYS A 15 10.79 -10.97 3.22
CA LYS A 15 10.09 -10.14 2.22
C LYS A 15 9.87 -10.89 0.90
N ARG A 16 10.78 -11.79 0.52
CA ARG A 16 10.67 -12.62 -0.70
C ARG A 16 9.63 -13.73 -0.57
N LYS A 17 9.34 -14.21 0.64
CA LYS A 17 8.33 -15.25 0.88
C LYS A 17 6.92 -14.72 0.62
N CYS A 18 6.03 -15.62 0.17
CA CYS A 18 4.59 -15.35 0.12
C CYS A 18 4.09 -14.93 1.51
N LYS A 19 3.16 -13.98 1.59
CA LYS A 19 2.67 -13.39 2.85
C LYS A 19 2.19 -14.42 3.90
N LEU A 20 1.67 -15.56 3.46
CA LEU A 20 1.20 -16.66 4.33
C LEU A 20 2.32 -17.65 4.73
N LYS A 21 3.48 -17.62 4.05
CA LYS A 21 4.62 -18.53 4.28
C LYS A 21 5.78 -17.86 5.01
N ARG A 22 5.56 -16.66 5.55
CA ARG A 22 6.53 -15.97 6.44
C ARG A 22 6.55 -16.68 7.80
N LEU A 23 7.59 -16.43 8.61
CA LEU A 23 7.64 -16.97 9.97
C LEU A 23 6.41 -16.52 10.77
N VAL A 24 6.07 -15.23 10.64
CA VAL A 24 4.81 -14.66 11.11
C VAL A 24 4.07 -14.03 9.93
N PRO A 25 2.79 -14.37 9.68
CA PRO A 25 2.03 -13.81 8.57
C PRO A 25 1.78 -12.31 8.77
N SER A 26 2.07 -11.52 7.73
CA SER A 26 1.87 -10.07 7.73
C SER A 26 1.33 -9.58 6.39
N PRO A 27 0.42 -8.58 6.38
CA PRO A 27 -0.13 -8.06 5.15
C PRO A 27 0.94 -7.32 4.33
N ASN A 28 0.82 -7.37 3.00
CA ASN A 28 1.61 -6.53 2.09
C ASN A 28 0.92 -5.18 1.80
N SER A 29 -0.32 -5.03 2.25
CA SER A 29 -1.12 -3.82 2.07
C SER A 29 -0.84 -2.81 3.18
N TYR A 30 -1.04 -1.54 2.84
CA TYR A 30 -0.89 -0.38 3.73
C TYR A 30 -1.97 0.66 3.43
N PHE A 31 -2.11 1.61 4.35
CA PHE A 31 -2.84 2.85 4.14
C PHE A 31 -1.87 3.95 3.73
N MET A 32 -2.33 4.89 2.92
CA MET A 32 -1.55 6.04 2.48
C MET A 32 -2.38 7.31 2.53
N ASP A 33 -1.72 8.42 2.83
CA ASP A 33 -2.27 9.76 2.69
C ASP A 33 -2.10 10.19 1.24
N VAL A 34 -3.20 10.43 0.52
CA VAL A 34 -3.20 10.95 -0.85
C VAL A 34 -3.61 12.41 -0.82
N LYS A 35 -2.72 13.30 -1.27
CA LYS A 35 -2.98 14.71 -1.48
C LYS A 35 -3.46 14.91 -2.92
N CYS A 36 -4.64 15.49 -3.06
CA CYS A 36 -5.19 15.88 -4.35
C CYS A 36 -4.43 17.07 -4.94
N ALA A 37 -4.31 17.13 -6.27
CA ALA A 37 -3.68 18.23 -6.99
C ALA A 37 -4.48 19.54 -6.88
N ASP A 38 -5.81 19.48 -6.93
CA ASP A 38 -6.68 20.67 -7.02
C ASP A 38 -7.14 21.15 -5.64
N CYS A 39 -7.71 20.26 -4.84
CA CYS A 39 -8.32 20.61 -3.55
C CYS A 39 -7.27 20.78 -2.43
N MET A 40 -6.01 20.33 -2.64
CA MET A 40 -4.93 20.20 -1.64
C MET A 40 -5.28 19.43 -0.35
N LYS A 41 -6.53 18.95 -0.21
CA LYS A 41 -7.00 18.10 0.88
C LYS A 41 -6.30 16.74 0.82
N ILE A 42 -6.11 16.17 2.00
CA ILE A 42 -5.49 14.87 2.21
C ILE A 42 -6.59 13.87 2.56
N GLN A 43 -6.66 12.77 1.82
CA GLN A 43 -7.55 11.64 2.07
C GLN A 43 -6.73 10.41 2.42
N VAL A 44 -7.25 9.57 3.32
CA VAL A 44 -6.63 8.28 3.62
C VAL A 44 -7.17 7.23 2.65
N VAL A 45 -6.28 6.60 1.90
CA VAL A 45 -6.61 5.62 0.87
C VAL A 45 -5.94 4.29 1.17
N PHE A 46 -6.65 3.19 0.94
CA PHE A 46 -6.09 1.86 1.04
C PHE A 46 -5.31 1.47 -0.23
N SER A 47 -4.14 0.86 -0.07
CA SER A 47 -3.25 0.48 -1.18
C SER A 47 -3.86 -0.45 -2.23
N HIS A 48 -4.81 -1.30 -1.86
CA HIS A 48 -5.50 -2.24 -2.75
C HIS A 48 -7.00 -1.93 -2.76
N ALA A 49 -7.37 -0.64 -2.87
CA ALA A 49 -8.75 -0.21 -2.91
C ALA A 49 -9.50 -0.88 -4.08
N GLN A 50 -10.66 -1.46 -3.78
CA GLN A 50 -11.55 -2.12 -4.75
C GLN A 50 -12.54 -1.15 -5.40
N THR A 51 -12.81 -0.03 -4.73
CA THR A 51 -13.71 1.03 -5.22
C THR A 51 -12.90 2.25 -5.65
N PRO A 52 -13.39 3.02 -6.64
CA PRO A 52 -12.82 4.32 -6.94
C PRO A 52 -12.99 5.25 -5.72
N VAL A 53 -11.91 5.93 -5.32
CA VAL A 53 -11.93 6.86 -4.18
C VAL A 53 -11.94 8.30 -4.70
N VAL A 54 -12.83 9.13 -4.20
CA VAL A 54 -13.04 10.54 -4.63
C VAL A 54 -12.53 11.55 -3.58
N CYS A 55 -12.02 12.73 -3.96
CA CYS A 55 -11.73 13.84 -3.02
C CYS A 55 -13.07 14.36 -2.48
N PRO A 56 -13.24 14.60 -1.16
CA PRO A 56 -14.50 15.06 -0.59
C PRO A 56 -14.69 16.58 -0.76
N GLY A 57 -13.86 17.22 -1.59
CA GLY A 57 -13.87 18.67 -1.81
C GLY A 57 -13.90 19.10 -3.27
N CYS A 58 -13.47 18.25 -4.21
CA CYS A 58 -13.54 18.55 -5.64
C CYS A 58 -14.16 17.40 -6.46
N ASP A 59 -14.68 16.37 -5.80
CA ASP A 59 -15.29 15.15 -6.38
C ASP A 59 -14.45 14.42 -7.44
N ARG A 60 -13.18 14.79 -7.57
CA ARG A 60 -12.23 14.16 -8.49
C ARG A 60 -11.79 12.81 -7.95
N ILE A 61 -11.68 11.84 -8.85
CA ILE A 61 -11.16 10.50 -8.55
C ILE A 61 -9.67 10.60 -8.18
N LEU A 62 -9.30 10.12 -7.00
CA LEU A 62 -7.93 10.03 -6.47
C LEU A 62 -7.22 8.75 -6.89
N CYS A 63 -7.96 7.63 -6.91
CA CYS A 63 -7.45 6.36 -7.38
C CYS A 63 -8.52 5.52 -8.06
N THR A 64 -8.09 4.72 -9.04
CA THR A 64 -8.92 3.70 -9.69
C THR A 64 -8.51 2.31 -9.23
N PRO A 65 -9.49 1.40 -9.03
CA PRO A 65 -9.20 0.03 -8.62
C PRO A 65 -8.51 -0.74 -9.75
N THR A 66 -7.64 -1.66 -9.36
CA THR A 66 -7.01 -2.64 -10.27
C THR A 66 -7.03 -4.02 -9.62
N GLY A 67 -6.57 -5.06 -10.30
CA GLY A 67 -6.42 -6.40 -9.71
C GLY A 67 -5.40 -6.49 -8.56
N GLY A 68 -4.61 -5.45 -8.32
CA GLY A 68 -3.61 -5.39 -7.27
C GLY A 68 -3.60 -4.05 -6.56
N LYS A 69 -2.48 -3.30 -6.65
CA LYS A 69 -2.40 -1.96 -6.07
C LYS A 69 -3.25 -0.99 -6.88
N ALA A 70 -4.03 -0.16 -6.19
CA ALA A 70 -4.84 0.88 -6.82
C ALA A 70 -3.95 1.84 -7.61
N LYS A 71 -4.44 2.30 -8.76
CA LYS A 71 -3.75 3.24 -9.63
C LYS A 71 -4.12 4.67 -9.21
N LEU A 72 -3.14 5.48 -8.82
CA LEU A 72 -3.36 6.88 -8.47
C LEU A 72 -3.58 7.73 -9.73
N THR A 73 -4.43 8.74 -9.62
CA THR A 73 -4.64 9.74 -10.66
C THR A 73 -3.41 10.63 -10.83
N PHE A 74 -3.14 11.06 -12.06
CA PHE A 74 -2.01 11.93 -12.38
C PHE A 74 -2.02 13.21 -11.53
N GLY A 75 -0.86 13.62 -11.04
CA GLY A 75 -0.69 14.83 -10.21
C GLY A 75 -1.00 14.65 -8.71
N CYS A 76 -1.56 13.52 -8.28
CA CYS A 76 -1.76 13.23 -6.86
C CYS A 76 -0.43 12.85 -6.19
N LYS A 77 -0.12 13.46 -5.05
CA LYS A 77 1.04 13.08 -4.21
C LYS A 77 0.58 12.12 -3.13
N PHE A 78 1.39 11.13 -2.77
CA PHE A 78 1.04 10.22 -1.69
C PHE A 78 2.18 10.03 -0.70
N ARG A 79 1.82 9.73 0.55
CA ARG A 79 2.73 9.33 1.63
C ARG A 79 2.19 8.08 2.29
N ILE A 80 3.02 7.05 2.42
CA ILE A 80 2.64 5.83 3.12
C ILE A 80 2.53 6.15 4.61
N LYS A 81 1.42 5.78 5.25
CA LYS A 81 1.30 5.84 6.71
C LYS A 81 2.02 4.66 7.31
N ASN A 82 3.00 4.93 8.18
CA ASN A 82 3.60 3.87 8.97
C ASN A 82 2.57 3.36 9.99
N ARG A 83 2.57 2.04 10.21
CA ARG A 83 1.77 1.39 11.24
C ARG A 83 2.36 1.68 12.62
#